data_AF-A0A7I7LKS5-F1
#
_entry.id   AF-A0A7I7LKS5-F1
#
_cell.length_a   1.000
_cell.length_b   1.000
_cell.length_c   1.000
_cell.angle_alpha   90.00
_cell.angle_beta   90.00
_cell.angle_gamma   90.00
#
_symmetry.space_group_name_H-M   'P 1'
#
loop_
_entity.id
_entity.type
_entity.pdbx_description
1 polymer ?
#
loop_
_entity_poly.entity_id
_entity_poly.type
_entity_poly.pdbx_seq_one_letter_code
_entity_poly.pdbx_strand_id
1 'polypeptide(L)'
;MVSLFRRMWVPIVMILVAIVGASVVMRLHGVFGSHRYVPDAGNSDAIVAFNPKYVRYEVLGPPGTVVTVNYLDAQAEPHEVANAAIPWSLTIVTTLT
;
A
#
# COMPACT_ATOMS: atom_id res chain seq x y z
N MET A 1 50.72 14.76 -34.84
CA MET A 1 50.01 13.50 -35.14
C MET A 1 50.23 12.37 -34.10
N VAL A 2 50.96 12.60 -32.99
CA VAL A 2 51.24 11.57 -31.96
C VAL A 2 50.26 11.61 -30.76
N SER A 3 49.41 12.64 -30.67
CA SER A 3 48.47 12.83 -29.55
C SER A 3 47.26 11.89 -29.60
N LEU A 4 46.89 11.41 -30.79
CA LEU A 4 45.75 10.50 -30.96
C LEU A 4 46.09 9.08 -30.46
N PHE A 5 47.29 8.58 -30.75
CA PHE A 5 47.78 7.30 -30.25
C PHE A 5 47.96 7.29 -28.73
N ARG A 6 48.42 8.41 -28.14
CA ARG A 6 48.58 8.54 -26.68
C ARG A 6 47.26 8.52 -25.91
N ARG A 7 46.13 8.78 -26.59
CA ARG A 7 44.78 8.80 -25.98
C ARG A 7 43.93 7.61 -26.41
N MET A 8 44.49 6.66 -27.16
CA MET A 8 43.81 5.45 -27.63
C MET A 8 43.40 4.51 -26.49
N TRP A 9 43.99 4.67 -25.30
CA TRP A 9 43.53 3.97 -24.09
C TRP A 9 42.10 4.37 -23.68
N VAL A 10 41.67 5.61 -23.95
CA VAL A 10 40.33 6.10 -23.56
C VAL A 10 39.21 5.33 -24.28
N PRO A 11 39.17 5.21 -25.62
CA PRO A 11 38.14 4.44 -26.29
C PRO A 11 38.22 2.95 -25.97
N ILE A 12 39.41 2.39 -25.76
CA ILE A 12 39.57 0.99 -25.36
C ILE A 12 38.93 0.73 -24.00
N VAL A 13 39.20 1.59 -23.00
CA VAL A 13 38.57 1.49 -21.68
C VAL A 13 37.07 1.69 -21.78
N MET A 14 36.59 2.63 -22.61
CA MET A 14 35.16 2.85 -22.81
C MET A 14 34.45 1.61 -23.35
N ILE A 15 35.04 0.95 -24.34
CA ILE A 15 34.50 -0.31 -24.91
C ILE A 15 34.50 -1.41 -23.84
N LEU A 16 35.58 -1.54 -23.08
CA LEU A 16 35.69 -2.53 -22.01
C LEU A 16 34.59 -2.33 -20.95
N VAL A 17 34.39 -1.10 -20.49
CA VAL A 17 33.34 -0.75 -19.51
C VAL A 17 31.95 -1.05 -20.06
N ALA A 18 31.69 -0.72 -21.34
CA ALA A 18 30.40 -0.99 -21.98
C ALA A 18 30.09 -2.49 -22.04
N ILE A 19 31.07 -3.32 -22.41
CA ILE A 19 30.92 -4.79 -22.46
C ILE A 19 30.62 -5.35 -21.06
N VAL A 20 31.38 -4.92 -20.05
CA VAL A 20 31.17 -5.37 -18.67
C VAL A 20 29.78 -4.96 -18.18
N GLY A 21 29.40 -3.70 -18.37
CA GLY A 21 28.08 -3.19 -17.96
C GLY A 21 26.92 -3.96 -18.61
N ALA A 22 26.99 -4.15 -19.94
CA ALA A 22 25.97 -4.91 -20.67
C ALA A 22 25.86 -6.36 -20.16
N SER A 23 26.99 -7.01 -19.87
CA SER A 23 27.02 -8.39 -19.37
C SER A 23 26.34 -8.53 -17.99
N VAL A 24 26.57 -7.56 -17.10
CA VAL A 24 25.96 -7.53 -15.77
C VAL A 24 24.46 -7.32 -15.89
N VAL A 25 24.01 -6.36 -16.70
CA VAL A 25 22.57 -6.10 -16.94
C VAL A 25 21.88 -7.35 -17.50
N MET A 26 22.46 -8.01 -18.51
CA MET A 26 21.88 -9.23 -19.09
C MET A 26 21.77 -10.37 -18.07
N ARG A 27 22.79 -10.55 -17.22
CA ARG A 27 22.75 -11.56 -16.14
C ARG A 27 21.69 -11.23 -15.09
N LEU A 28 21.58 -9.97 -14.69
CA LEU A 28 20.57 -9.53 -13.73
C LEU A 28 19.16 -9.70 -14.31
N HIS A 29 18.96 -9.38 -15.60
CA HIS A 29 17.67 -9.57 -16.27
C HIS A 29 17.23 -11.04 -16.30
N GLY A 30 18.17 -12.00 -16.40
CA GLY A 30 17.85 -13.43 -16.34
C GLY A 30 17.59 -13.96 -14.92
N VAL A 31 18.16 -13.33 -13.90
CA VAL A 31 17.95 -13.71 -12.48
C VAL A 31 16.66 -13.07 -11.94
N PHE A 32 16.42 -11.80 -12.26
CA PHE A 32 15.21 -11.06 -11.90
C PHE A 32 14.16 -11.18 -12.99
N GLY A 33 13.42 -12.30 -13.02
CA GLY A 33 12.29 -12.48 -13.93
C GLY A 33 12.17 -13.87 -14.58
N SER A 34 13.11 -14.79 -14.35
CA SER A 34 13.03 -16.17 -14.85
C SER A 34 12.00 -17.03 -14.13
N HIS A 35 11.64 -16.67 -12.91
CA HIS A 35 10.51 -17.26 -12.22
C HIS A 35 9.27 -16.46 -12.64
N ARG A 36 8.51 -16.99 -13.61
CA ARG A 36 7.11 -16.58 -13.73
C ARG A 36 6.50 -16.78 -12.35
N TYR A 37 5.96 -15.71 -11.77
CA TYR A 37 5.03 -15.85 -10.67
C TYR A 37 3.87 -16.69 -11.20
N VAL A 38 3.86 -17.98 -10.85
CA VAL A 38 2.69 -18.83 -10.99
C VAL A 38 1.93 -18.56 -9.69
N PRO A 39 0.82 -17.80 -9.72
CA PRO A 39 -0.01 -17.68 -8.54
C PRO A 39 -0.41 -19.10 -8.13
N ASP A 40 -0.26 -19.42 -6.85
CA ASP A 40 -0.81 -20.65 -6.29
C ASP A 40 -2.32 -20.68 -6.61
N ALA A 41 -2.71 -21.47 -7.60
CA ALA A 41 -4.11 -21.64 -8.00
C ALA A 41 -4.91 -22.44 -6.95
N GLY A 42 -4.26 -22.88 -5.86
CA GLY A 42 -4.85 -23.69 -4.80
C GLY A 42 -5.45 -22.91 -3.64
N ASN A 43 -5.09 -21.64 -3.43
CA ASN A 43 -5.58 -20.85 -2.31
C ASN A 43 -5.79 -19.39 -2.72
N SER A 44 -6.64 -19.15 -3.72
CA SER A 44 -7.25 -17.84 -3.91
C SER A 44 -8.30 -17.60 -2.82
N ASP A 45 -7.88 -17.68 -1.56
CA ASP A 45 -8.67 -17.07 -0.51
C ASP A 45 -8.71 -15.58 -0.84
N ALA A 46 -9.89 -14.96 -0.78
CA ALA A 46 -10.02 -13.55 -1.10
C ALA A 46 -8.97 -12.79 -0.28
N ILE A 47 -8.23 -11.85 -0.89
CA ILE A 47 -7.44 -10.88 -0.13
C ILE A 47 -8.47 -10.03 0.60
N VAL A 48 -8.95 -10.54 1.74
CA VAL A 48 -9.86 -9.85 2.63
C VAL A 48 -9.10 -8.67 3.19
N ALA A 49 -9.78 -7.53 3.31
CA ALA A 49 -9.19 -6.31 3.81
C ALA A 49 -8.47 -6.60 5.15
N PHE A 50 -7.14 -6.58 5.13
CA PHE A 50 -6.31 -7.02 6.26
C PHE A 50 -6.22 -5.97 7.37
N ASN A 51 -6.81 -4.79 7.16
CA ASN A 51 -6.82 -3.71 8.13
C ASN A 51 -8.21 -3.06 8.23
N PRO A 52 -9.22 -3.77 8.79
CA PRO A 52 -10.48 -3.15 9.12
C PRO A 52 -10.22 -2.08 10.20
N LYS A 53 -10.71 -0.86 9.96
CA LYS A 53 -10.63 0.22 10.94
C LYS A 53 -11.90 0.24 11.77
N TYR A 54 -11.74 0.24 13.08
CA TYR A 54 -12.83 0.34 14.04
C TYR A 54 -12.93 1.77 14.56
N VAL A 55 -14.11 2.38 14.46
CA VAL A 55 -14.42 3.69 15.00
C VAL A 55 -15.55 3.53 16.01
N ARG A 56 -15.33 3.94 17.26
CA ARG A 56 -16.33 3.86 18.32
C ARG A 56 -16.77 5.26 18.73
N TYR A 57 -18.05 5.55 18.55
CA TYR A 57 -18.70 6.73 19.11
C TYR A 57 -19.21 6.38 20.51
N GLU A 58 -18.92 7.22 21.49
CA GLU A 58 -19.39 7.08 22.87
C GLU A 58 -19.88 8.43 23.38
N VAL A 59 -21.06 8.42 23.99
CA VAL A 59 -21.64 9.58 24.67
C VAL A 59 -21.91 9.19 26.11
N LEU A 60 -21.28 9.91 27.03
CA LEU A 60 -21.34 9.68 28.47
C LEU A 60 -21.93 10.91 29.17
N GLY A 61 -22.55 10.69 30.33
CA GLY A 61 -23.22 11.75 31.08
C GLY A 61 -24.02 11.21 32.25
N PRO A 62 -24.69 12.11 33.01
CA PRO A 62 -25.50 11.73 34.16
C PRO A 62 -26.65 10.79 33.79
N PRO A 63 -26.98 9.79 34.64
CA PRO A 63 -28.08 8.87 34.40
C PRO A 63 -29.42 9.61 34.27
N GLY A 64 -30.28 9.15 33.37
CA GLY A 64 -31.58 9.77 33.08
C GLY A 64 -31.53 10.94 32.10
N THR A 65 -30.36 11.26 31.53
CA THR A 65 -30.22 12.26 30.47
C THR A 65 -30.50 11.64 29.10
N VAL A 66 -31.20 12.38 28.24
CA VAL A 66 -31.39 12.04 26.83
C VAL A 66 -30.73 13.06 25.93
N VAL A 67 -30.20 12.62 24.79
CA VAL A 67 -29.55 13.48 23.80
C VAL A 67 -29.98 13.11 22.39
N THR A 68 -29.82 14.05 21.46
CA THR A 68 -29.88 13.76 20.03
C THR A 68 -28.46 13.51 19.52
N VAL A 69 -28.21 12.32 18.96
CA VAL A 69 -26.90 11.94 18.43
C VAL A 69 -26.94 12.02 16.90
N ASN A 70 -26.04 12.82 16.32
CA ASN A 70 -25.81 12.89 14.89
C ASN A 70 -24.43 12.30 14.58
N TYR A 71 -24.37 11.33 13.69
CA TYR A 71 -23.11 10.67 13.31
C TYR A 71 -23.07 10.32 11.83
N LEU A 72 -21.88 10.01 11.32
CA LEU A 72 -21.67 9.50 9.97
C LEU A 72 -21.36 8.00 10.04
N ASP A 73 -21.95 7.23 9.14
CA ASP A 73 -21.69 5.79 9.05
C ASP A 73 -20.42 5.47 8.22
N ALA A 74 -20.19 4.18 7.94
CA ALA A 74 -19.05 3.72 7.14
C ALA A 74 -19.01 4.29 5.72
N GLN A 75 -20.16 4.70 5.17
CA GLN A 75 -20.34 5.26 3.83
C GLN A 75 -20.42 6.78 3.85
N ALA A 76 -20.16 7.40 5.01
CA ALA A 76 -20.32 8.84 5.24
C ALA A 76 -21.78 9.33 5.06
N GLU A 77 -22.77 8.48 5.28
CA GLU A 77 -24.17 8.89 5.33
C GLU A 77 -24.52 9.46 6.71
N PRO A 78 -25.19 10.62 6.81
CA PRO A 78 -25.65 11.16 8.08
C PRO A 78 -26.81 10.35 8.68
N HIS A 79 -26.70 10.05 9.97
CA HIS A 79 -27.74 9.42 10.77
C HIS A 79 -28.05 10.25 12.01
N GLU A 80 -29.34 10.37 12.34
CA GLU A 80 -29.83 11.02 13.55
C GLU A 80 -30.53 10.01 14.47
N VAL A 81 -30.18 10.01 15.75
CA VAL A 81 -30.87 9.26 16.80
C VAL A 81 -31.38 10.25 17.83
N ALA A 82 -32.68 10.54 17.77
CA ALA A 82 -33.35 11.41 18.72
C ALA A 82 -33.64 10.70 20.06
N ASN A 83 -33.53 11.44 21.16
CA ASN A 83 -33.82 10.96 22.53
C ASN A 83 -33.02 9.70 22.94
N ALA A 84 -31.77 9.59 22.50
CA ALA A 84 -30.87 8.52 22.92
C ALA A 84 -30.58 8.62 24.43
N ALA A 85 -30.88 7.56 25.17
CA ALA A 85 -30.52 7.45 26.58
C ALA A 85 -28.99 7.31 26.71
N ILE A 86 -28.42 7.98 27.71
CA ILE A 86 -26.99 7.90 28.03
C ILE A 86 -26.77 6.91 29.19
N PRO A 87 -25.70 6.08 29.16
CA PRO A 87 -24.62 6.05 28.17
C PRO A 87 -25.04 5.42 26.84
N TRP A 88 -24.54 5.99 25.74
CA TRP A 88 -24.79 5.51 24.38
C TRP A 88 -23.46 5.19 23.68
N SER A 89 -23.43 4.12 22.88
CA SER A 89 -22.25 3.76 22.09
C SER A 89 -22.62 3.13 20.75
N LEU A 90 -21.79 3.36 19.74
CA LEU A 90 -21.90 2.76 18.42
C LEU A 90 -20.51 2.46 17.86
N THR A 91 -20.32 1.27 17.29
CA THR A 91 -19.07 0.89 16.61
C THR A 91 -19.31 0.75 15.11
N ILE A 92 -18.53 1.46 14.32
CA ILE A 92 -18.51 1.39 12.87
C ILE A 92 -17.20 0.73 12.42
N VAL A 93 -17.31 -0.21 11.48
CA VAL A 93 -16.16 -0.90 10.89
C VAL A 93 -16.06 -0.48 9.43
N THR A 94 -14.91 0.05 9.03
CA THR A 94 -14.62 0.38 7.63
C THR A 94 -13.56 -0.57 7.07
N THR A 95 -13.73 -0.94 5.82
CA THR A 95 -12.74 -1.71 5.05
C THR A 95 -12.27 -0.84 3.87
N LEU A 96 -10.97 -0.84 3.60
CA LEU A 96 -10.44 -0.21 2.40
C LEU A 96 -10.69 -1.19 1.25
N THR A 97 -11.74 -0.95 0.46
CA THR A 97 -12.00 -1.70 -0.78
C THR A 97 -11.14 -1.19 -1.92
#